data_AF-A0A929YH66-F1
#
_entry.id   AF-A0A929YH66-F1
#
_cell.length_a   1.000
_cell.length_b   1.000
_cell.length_c   1.000
_cell.angle_alpha   90.00
_cell.angle_beta   90.00
_cell.angle_gamma   90.00
#
_symmetry.space_group_name_H-M   'P 1'
#
loop_
_entity.id
_entity.type
_entity.pdbx_description
1 polymer ?
#
loop_
_entity_poly.entity_id
_entity_poly.type
_entity_poly.pdbx_seq_one_letter_code
_entity_poly.pdbx_strand_id
1 'polypeptide(L)' 'MLEKINKYGTTVILTTHNVEIVNKLKRRVITIDHGKITSDQARGSYKQ' A
#
# COMPACT_ATOMS: atom_id res chain seq x y z
N MET A 1 6.99 -1.43 -12.77
CA MET A 1 8.40 -1.26 -12.34
C MET A 1 8.58 -1.65 -10.87
N LEU A 2 7.88 -1.00 -9.94
CA LEU A 2 7.99 -1.24 -8.49
C LEU A 2 7.82 -2.72 -8.09
N GLU A 3 6.89 -3.44 -8.72
CA GLU A 3 6.72 -4.87 -8.45
C GLU A 3 7.94 -5.72 -8.83
N LYS A 4 8.68 -5.35 -9.89
CA LYS A 4 9.91 -6.07 -10.27
C LYS A 4 10.98 -5.86 -9.20
N ILE A 5 11.16 -4.62 -8.74
CA ILE A 5 12.10 -4.27 -7.66
C ILE A 5 11.75 -5.04 -6.38
N ASN A 6 10.47 -5.06 -6.01
CA ASN A 6 10.03 -5.82 -4.84
C ASN A 6 10.25 -7.33 -4.99
N LYS A 7 10.05 -7.90 -6.20
CA LYS A 7 10.36 -9.31 -6.50
C LYS A 7 11.85 -9.67 -6.35
N TYR A 8 12.75 -8.70 -6.47
CA TYR A 8 14.19 -8.90 -6.19
C TYR A 8 14.54 -8.80 -4.69
N GLY A 9 13.55 -8.77 -3.80
CA GLY A 9 13.76 -8.76 -2.34
C GLY A 9 13.90 -7.37 -1.73
N THR A 10 13.81 -6.30 -2.53
CA THR A 10 13.83 -4.93 -2.02
C THR A 10 12.49 -4.60 -1.34
N THR A 11 12.53 -4.10 -0.12
CA THR A 11 11.35 -3.52 0.54
C THR A 11 10.98 -2.20 -0.17
N VAL A 12 9.73 -2.09 -0.62
CA VAL A 12 9.21 -0.90 -1.30
C VAL A 12 8.07 -0.32 -0.49
N ILE A 13 8.16 0.97 -0.17
CA ILE A 13 7.06 1.76 0.41
C ILE A 13 6.52 2.67 -0.70
N LEU A 14 5.21 2.63 -0.93
CA LEU A 14 4.51 3.47 -1.90
C LEU A 14 3.48 4.33 -1.16
N THR A 15 3.57 5.64 -1.33
CA THR A 15 2.57 6.60 -0.84
C THR A 15 1.80 7.16 -2.03
N THR A 16 0.48 7.06 -2.01
CA THR A 16 -0.37 7.57 -3.10
C THR A 16 -1.77 7.89 -2.62
N HIS A 17 -2.43 8.86 -3.25
CA HIS A 17 -3.87 9.08 -3.14
C HIS A 17 -4.66 8.28 -4.19
N ASN A 18 -3.99 7.54 -5.09
CA ASN A 18 -4.66 6.74 -6.12
C ASN A 18 -5.11 5.38 -5.56
N VAL A 19 -6.38 5.33 -5.19
CA VAL A 19 -7.07 4.16 -4.65
C VAL A 19 -7.05 2.96 -5.61
N GLU A 20 -7.14 3.20 -6.93
CA GLU A 20 -7.14 2.11 -7.91
C GLU A 20 -5.83 1.35 -7.95
N ILE A 21 -4.70 2.06 -7.84
CA ILE A 21 -3.37 1.44 -7.82
C ILE A 21 -3.21 0.58 -6.56
N VAL A 22 -3.65 1.07 -5.41
CA VAL A 22 -3.63 0.33 -4.14
C VAL A 22 -4.41 -0.98 -4.28
N ASN A 23 -5.63 -0.91 -4.84
CA ASN A 23 -6.49 -2.07 -5.07
C ASN A 23 -5.91 -3.08 -6.06
N LYS A 24 -5.22 -2.61 -7.11
CA LYS A 24 -4.54 -3.48 -8.08
C LYS A 24 -3.36 -4.24 -7.47
N LEU A 25 -2.60 -3.59 -6.58
CA LEU A 25 -1.40 -4.18 -5.97
C LEU A 25 -1.72 -5.25 -4.92
N LYS A 26 -2.86 -5.17 -4.23
CA LYS A 26 -3.32 -6.13 -3.19
C LYS A 26 -2.23 -6.45 -2.15
N ARG A 27 -1.45 -5.44 -1.74
CA ARG A 27 -0.38 -5.55 -0.74
C ARG A 27 -0.85 -5.03 0.62
N ARG A 28 0.07 -4.90 1.57
CA ARG A 28 -0.22 -4.26 2.84
C ARG A 28 -0.58 -2.79 2.61
N VAL A 29 -1.66 -2.34 3.22
CA VAL A 29 -2.11 -0.94 3.17
C VAL A 29 -2.09 -0.38 4.57
N ILE A 30 -1.40 0.73 4.76
CA ILE A 30 -1.37 1.47 6.02
C ILE A 30 -2.00 2.84 5.73
N THR A 31 -3.13 3.14 6.36
CA THR A 31 -3.80 4.43 6.23
C THR A 31 -3.33 5.33 7.37
N ILE A 32 -2.90 6.54 7.01
CA ILE A 32 -2.50 7.57 7.97
C ILE A 32 -3.44 8.75 7.79
N ASP A 33 -3.99 9.24 8.89
CA ASP A 33 -4.80 10.44 8.93
C ASP A 33 -4.44 11.27 10.17
N HIS A 34 -4.33 12.58 10.00
CA HIS A 34 -3.92 13.53 11.05
C HIS A 34 -2.69 13.08 11.87
N GLY A 35 -1.67 12.50 11.20
CA GLY A 35 -0.44 12.04 11.82
C GLY A 35 -0.56 10.73 12.62
N LYS A 36 -1.70 10.03 12.53
CA LYS A 36 -1.94 8.75 13.22
C LYS A 36 -2.25 7.65 12.22
N ILE A 37 -1.84 6.41 12.53
CA ILE A 37 -2.24 5.23 11.76
C ILE A 37 -3.70 4.92 12.12
N THR A 38 -4.59 4.96 11.13
CA THR A 38 -6.03 4.68 11.31
C THR A 38 -6.43 3.30 10.80
N SER A 39 -5.63 2.67 9.93
CA SER A 39 -5.86 1.32 9.45
C SER A 39 -4.56 0.64 9.03
N ASP A 40 -4.47 -0.67 9.23
CA ASP A 40 -3.35 -1.50 8.79
C ASP A 40 -3.88 -2.87 8.33
N GLN A 41 -3.80 -3.12 7.02
CA GLN A 41 -4.35 -4.32 6.39
C GLN A 41 -3.24 -5.08 5.66
N ALA A 42 -2.84 -6.25 6.17
CA ALA A 42 -1.72 -7.03 5.64
C ALA A 42 -1.87 -7.51 4.18
N ARG A 43 -3.11 -7.74 3.73
CA ARG A 43 -3.48 -8.03 2.32
C ARG A 43 -4.75 -7.23 1.99
N GLY A 44 -4.60 -5.91 1.98
CA GLY A 44 -5.72 -4.99 1.87
C GLY A 44 -6.07 -4.66 0.42
N SER A 45 -7.37 -4.53 0.16
CA SER A 45 -7.88 -3.54 -0.77
C SER A 45 -8.17 -2.27 0.02
N TYR A 46 -8.00 -1.10 -0.58
CA TYR A 46 -8.55 0.13 -0.02
C TYR A 46 -10.06 -0.03 0.15
N LYS A 47 -10.49 -0.20 1.39
CA LYS A 47 -11.90 -0.18 1.78
C LYS A 47 -12.11 1.21 2.37
N GLN A 48 -13.06 1.96 1.78
CA GLN A 48 -13.53 3.21 2.38
C GLN A 48 -13.96 2.98 3.82
#